data_AF-A0A258FCD1-F1
#
_entry.id   AF-A0A258FCD1-F1
#
_cell.length_a   1.000
_cell.length_b   1.000
_cell.length_c   1.000
_cell.angle_alpha   90.00
_cell.angle_beta   90.00
_cell.angle_gamma   90.00
#
_symmetry.space_group_name_H-M   'P 1'
#
loop_
_entity.id
_entity.type
_entity.pdbx_description
1 polymer ?
#
loop_
_entity_poly.entity_id
_entity_poly.type
_entity_poly.pdbx_seq_one_letter_code
_entity_poly.pdbx_strand_id
1 'polypeptide(L)'
;MMQRLIHVLWPSFLVAGIADILFTTLFDPLEILYRGEPLIEQRLAAYTIGFFVFWLLGIASSAMTCYFQRGADEINRCPLKPANRPEGCPKRECDGGCD
;
A
#
# COMPACT_ATOMS: atom_id res chain seq x y z
N MET A 1 10.27 -5.51 5.81
CA MET A 1 8.85 -5.51 5.39
C MET A 1 7.94 -4.96 6.48
N MET A 2 7.95 -5.52 7.70
CA MET A 2 7.02 -5.12 8.78
C MET A 2 7.00 -3.61 9.09
N GLN A 3 8.16 -2.96 9.17
CA GLN A 3 8.25 -1.50 9.39
C GLN A 3 7.65 -0.66 8.24
N ARG A 4 7.74 -1.11 6.99
CA ARG A 4 7.09 -0.41 5.87
C ARG A 4 5.57 -0.56 5.92
N LEU A 5 5.07 -1.73 6.36
CA LEU A 5 3.63 -1.96 6.51
C LEU A 5 3.01 -1.05 7.57
N ILE A 6 3.65 -0.91 8.74
CA ILE A 6 3.08 -0.06 9.80
C ILE A 6 3.07 1.43 9.41
N HIS A 7 4.08 1.89 8.66
CA HIS A 7 4.11 3.26 8.12
C HIS A 7 3.03 3.52 7.06
N VAL A 8 2.48 2.48 6.42
CA VAL A 8 1.39 2.62 5.46
C VAL A 8 0.04 2.46 6.15
N LEU A 9 -0.13 1.40 6.93
CA LEU A 9 -1.40 1.01 7.55
C LEU A 9 -1.89 2.03 8.58
N TRP A 10 -0.99 2.61 9.37
CA TRP A 10 -1.36 3.50 10.47
C TRP A 10 -1.84 4.88 9.97
N PRO A 11 -1.11 5.61 9.11
CA PRO A 11 -1.62 6.87 8.56
C PRO A 11 -2.86 6.67 7.70
N SER A 12 -2.93 5.60 6.90
CA SER A 12 -4.11 5.34 6.08
C SER A 12 -5.36 5.07 6.92
N PHE A 13 -5.23 4.41 8.08
CA PHE A 13 -6.33 4.18 9.02
C PHE A 13 -6.90 5.49 9.57
N LEU A 14 -6.03 6.41 9.99
CA LEU A 14 -6.43 7.71 10.53
C LEU A 14 -7.14 8.57 9.47
N VAL A 15 -6.57 8.63 8.26
CA VAL A 15 -7.18 9.37 7.15
C VAL A 15 -8.51 8.75 6.73
N ALA A 16 -8.62 7.42 6.72
CA ALA A 16 -9.87 6.73 6.44
C ALA A 16 -10.96 7.04 7.46
N GLY A 17 -10.63 7.10 8.75
CA GLY A 17 -11.58 7.50 9.79
C GLY A 17 -12.12 8.92 9.57
N ILE A 18 -11.26 9.88 9.24
CA ILE A 18 -11.69 11.25 8.92
C ILE A 18 -12.55 11.27 7.65
N ALA A 19 -12.12 10.56 6.60
CA ALA A 19 -12.86 10.48 5.35
C ALA A 19 -14.25 9.86 5.54
N ASP A 20 -14.37 8.79 6.34
CA ASP A 20 -15.63 8.12 6.63
C ASP A 20 -16.58 9.03 7.42
N ILE A 21 -16.09 9.74 8.44
CA ILE A 21 -16.89 10.73 9.19
C ILE A 21 -17.41 11.82 8.25
N LEU A 22 -16.53 12.40 7.42
CA LEU A 22 -16.93 13.45 6.49
C LEU A 22 -17.93 12.94 5.45
N PHE A 23 -17.69 11.75 4.88
CA PHE A 23 -18.55 11.15 3.88
C PHE A 23 -19.94 10.88 4.45
N THR A 24 -20.03 10.23 5.61
CA THR A 24 -21.32 9.88 6.24
C THR A 24 -22.05 11.09 6.82
N THR A 25 -21.34 12.18 7.12
CA THR A 25 -21.96 13.47 7.48
C THR A 25 -22.57 14.17 6.26
N LEU A 26 -21.95 14.02 5.08
CA LEU A 26 -22.39 14.66 3.84
C LEU A 26 -23.43 13.83 3.07
N PHE A 27 -23.41 12.50 3.22
CA PHE A 27 -24.26 11.56 2.50
C PHE A 27 -24.98 10.64 3.49
N ASP A 28 -26.32 10.65 3.52
CA ASP A 28 -27.06 9.67 4.33
C ASP A 28 -26.93 8.28 3.68
N PRO A 29 -26.33 7.29 4.35
CA PRO A 29 -26.17 5.94 3.79
C PRO A 29 -27.50 5.26 3.44
N LEU A 30 -28.62 5.64 4.08
CA LEU A 30 -29.93 5.06 3.79
C LEU A 30 -30.56 5.59 2.50
N GLU A 31 -30.09 6.73 1.99
CA GLU A 31 -30.55 7.27 0.70
C GLU A 31 -29.89 6.57 -0.50
N ILE A 32 -28.87 5.73 -0.26
CA ILE A 32 -28.23 4.93 -1.30
C ILE A 32 -29.15 3.76 -1.66
N LEU A 33 -30.04 3.98 -2.62
CA LEU A 33 -30.96 2.96 -3.13
C LEU A 33 -30.32 2.18 -4.29
N TYR A 34 -30.48 0.85 -4.27
CA TYR A 34 -30.15 -0.03 -5.38
C TYR A 34 -31.40 -0.82 -5.79
N ARG A 35 -31.83 -0.63 -7.04
CA ARG A 35 -33.09 -1.21 -7.57
C ARG A 35 -34.35 -0.82 -6.77
N GLY A 36 -34.35 0.37 -6.18
CA GLY A 36 -35.48 0.91 -5.43
C GLY A 36 -35.52 0.54 -3.96
N GLU A 37 -34.61 -0.31 -3.49
CA GLU A 37 -34.47 -0.68 -2.08
C GLU A 37 -33.15 -0.12 -1.50
N PRO A 38 -33.06 0.11 -0.18
CA PRO A 38 -31.80 0.50 0.46
C PRO A 38 -30.70 -0.51 0.13
N LEU A 39 -29.58 -0.02 -0.44
CA LEU A 39 -28.42 -0.88 -0.72
C LEU A 39 -27.87 -1.50 0.57
N ILE A 40 -27.95 -0.75 1.68
CA ILE A 40 -27.57 -1.20 3.01
C ILE A 40 -28.68 -0.79 3.99
N GLU A 41 -29.39 -1.78 4.53
CA GLU A 41 -30.51 -1.54 5.46
C GLU A 41 -30.04 -1.02 6.84
N GLN A 42 -28.82 -1.35 7.23
CA GLN A 42 -28.26 -1.00 8.54
C GLN A 42 -27.20 0.10 8.44
N ARG A 43 -27.45 1.26 9.08
CA ARG A 43 -26.50 2.39 9.14
C ARG A 43 -25.10 1.97 9.60
N LEU A 44 -25.03 1.12 10.63
CA LEU A 44 -23.76 0.63 11.17
C LEU A 44 -22.95 -0.18 10.14
N ALA A 45 -23.62 -0.98 9.32
CA ALA A 45 -22.97 -1.74 8.26
C ALA A 45 -22.42 -0.81 7.18
N ALA A 46 -23.17 0.25 6.83
CA ALA A 46 -22.73 1.24 5.84
C ALA A 46 -21.48 1.99 6.30
N TYR A 47 -21.43 2.43 7.57
CA TYR A 47 -20.24 3.09 8.14
C TYR A 47 -19.03 2.16 8.16
N THR A 48 -19.24 0.91 8.55
CA THR A 48 -18.16 -0.08 8.59
C THR A 48 -17.59 -0.31 7.19
N ILE A 49 -18.46 -0.50 6.18
CA ILE A 49 -18.04 -0.71 4.80
C ILE A 49 -17.33 0.54 4.25
N GLY A 50 -17.88 1.73 4.48
CA GLY A 50 -17.29 3.01 4.08
C GLY A 50 -15.86 3.17 4.62
N PHE A 51 -15.69 2.93 5.91
CA PHE A 51 -14.39 2.95 6.58
C PHE A 51 -13.39 2.01 5.90
N PHE A 52 -13.77 0.74 5.68
CA PHE A 52 -12.88 -0.23 5.04
C PHE A 52 -12.53 0.14 3.59
N VAL A 53 -13.48 0.69 2.83
CA VAL A 53 -13.24 1.16 1.47
C VAL A 53 -12.23 2.30 1.47
N PHE A 54 -12.43 3.33 2.29
CA PHE A 54 -11.48 4.44 2.40
C PHE A 54 -10.10 3.98 2.90
N TRP A 55 -10.07 3.03 3.85
CA TRP A 55 -8.83 2.49 4.36
C TRP A 55 -8.05 1.72 3.30
N LEU A 56 -8.71 0.85 2.54
CA LEU A 56 -8.08 0.12 1.43
C LEU A 56 -7.57 1.05 0.33
N LEU A 57 -8.30 2.12 0.00
CA LEU A 57 -7.84 3.13 -0.94
C LEU A 57 -6.58 3.85 -0.43
N GLY A 58 -6.55 4.21 0.86
CA GLY A 58 -5.37 4.81 1.49
C GLY A 58 -4.16 3.88 1.51
N ILE A 59 -4.37 2.59 1.80
CA ILE A 59 -3.34 1.55 1.73
C ILE A 59 -2.82 1.42 0.30
N ALA A 60 -3.72 1.32 -0.69
CA ALA A 60 -3.35 1.16 -2.10
C ALA A 60 -2.52 2.34 -2.62
N SER A 61 -2.97 3.57 -2.36
CA SER A 61 -2.26 4.80 -2.74
C SER A 61 -0.85 4.87 -2.15
N SER A 62 -0.73 4.59 -0.86
CA SER A 62 0.55 4.61 -0.15
C SER A 62 1.46 3.47 -0.61
N ALA A 63 0.91 2.27 -0.82
CA ALA A 63 1.66 1.11 -1.32
C ALA A 63 2.20 1.37 -2.74
N MET A 64 1.38 1.98 -3.61
CA MET A 64 1.78 2.36 -4.96
C MET A 64 2.90 3.41 -4.93
N THR A 65 2.79 4.41 -4.06
CA THR A 65 3.85 5.40 -3.83
C THR A 65 5.16 4.73 -3.37
N CYS A 66 5.09 3.83 -2.37
CA CYS A 66 6.25 3.08 -1.92
C CYS A 66 6.84 2.17 -3.02
N TYR A 67 6.01 1.63 -3.91
CA TYR A 67 6.46 0.83 -5.04
C TYR A 67 7.24 1.67 -6.05
N PHE A 68 6.74 2.85 -6.41
CA PHE A 68 7.42 3.77 -7.32
C PHE A 68 8.68 4.40 -6.75
N GLN A 69 8.79 4.53 -5.44
CA GLN A 69 10.00 5.03 -4.78
C GLN A 69 11.14 3.99 -4.69
N ARG A 70 10.92 2.74 -5.14
CA ARG A 70 11.98 1.72 -5.12
C ARG A 70 13.10 2.06 -6.10
N GLY A 71 14.32 2.16 -5.59
CA GLY A 71 15.52 2.36 -6.40
C GLY A 71 15.86 1.16 -7.29
N ALA A 72 16.60 1.41 -8.36
CA ALA A 72 17.08 0.36 -9.27
C ALA A 72 17.98 -0.67 -8.57
N ASP A 73 18.65 -0.29 -7.48
CA ASP A 73 19.46 -1.17 -6.64
C ASP A 73 18.60 -2.09 -5.74
N GLU A 74 17.45 -1.61 -5.26
CA GLU A 74 16.48 -2.42 -4.50
C GLU A 74 15.85 -3.47 -5.42
N ILE A 75 15.53 -3.10 -6.67
CA ILE A 75 14.90 -3.98 -7.65
C ILE A 75 15.90 -4.96 -8.28
N ASN A 76 17.07 -4.47 -8.72
CA ASN A 76 18.07 -5.27 -9.43
C ASN A 76 19.17 -5.80 -8.50
N ARG A 77 18.86 -6.00 -7.21
CA ARG A 77 19.88 -6.42 -6.25
C ARG A 77 20.37 -7.83 -6.59
N CYS A 78 21.66 -7.95 -6.88
CA CYS A 78 22.28 -9.25 -7.09
C CYS A 78 22.30 -10.02 -5.75
N PRO A 79 21.76 -11.25 -5.70
CA PRO A 79 21.76 -12.04 -4.46
C PRO A 79 23.16 -12.51 -4.06
N LEU A 80 24.12 -12.49 -5.01
CA LEU A 80 25.51 -12.86 -4.77
C LEU A 80 26.29 -11.67 -4.17
N LYS A 81 27.07 -11.97 -3.12
CA LYS A 81 28.10 -11.07 -2.61
C LYS A 81 29.10 -10.74 -3.73
N PRO A 82 29.65 -9.51 -3.78
CA PRO A 82 30.53 -9.07 -4.86
C PRO A 82 31.70 -10.03 -5.19
N ALA A 83 32.37 -10.59 -4.18
CA ALA A 83 33.47 -11.54 -4.36
C ALA A 83 33.05 -12.89 -4.97
N ASN A 84 31.79 -13.31 -4.79
CA ASN A 84 31.26 -14.59 -5.27
C ASN A 84 30.56 -14.48 -6.63
N ARG A 85 30.70 -13.35 -7.32
CA ARG A 85 30.06 -13.15 -8.63
C ARG A 85 30.84 -13.91 -9.72
N PRO A 86 30.18 -14.46 -10.75
CA PRO A 86 30.85 -15.20 -11.82
C PRO A 86 31.81 -14.31 -12.63
N GLU A 87 32.79 -14.93 -13.29
CA GLU A 87 33.70 -14.27 -14.24
C GLU A 87 32.93 -13.51 -15.32
N GLY A 88 33.37 -12.28 -15.63
CA GLY A 88 32.69 -11.39 -16.57
C GLY A 88 31.53 -10.56 -16.00
N CYS A 89 31.15 -10.73 -14.73
CA CYS A 89 30.11 -9.89 -14.13
C CYS A 89 30.61 -8.45 -13.88
N PRO A 90 29.94 -7.39 -14.40
CA PRO A 90 30.45 -6.00 -14.34
C PRO A 90 30.66 -5.42 -12.94
N LYS A 91 30.12 -6.05 -11.90
CA LYS A 91 30.24 -5.59 -10.50
C LYS A 91 30.94 -6.62 -9.61
N ARG A 92 31.71 -7.56 -10.15
CA ARG A 92 32.50 -8.50 -9.34
C ARG A 92 33.63 -7.74 -8.65
N GLU A 93 33.87 -8.06 -7.38
CA GLU A 93 35.03 -7.54 -6.65
C GLU A 93 36.22 -8.47 -6.95
N CYS A 94 37.26 -7.91 -7.57
CA CYS A 94 38.48 -8.62 -7.92
C CYS A 94 39.48 -8.47 -6.78
N ASP A 95 39.47 -9.41 -5.84
CA ASP A 95 40.51 -9.48 -4.82
C ASP A 95 41.76 -10.11 -5.45
N GLY A 96 42.66 -9.27 -5.97
CA GLY A 96 44.05 -9.61 -6.33
C GLY A 96 44.31 -10.70 -7.38
N GLY A 97 43.28 -11.28 -8.02
CA GLY A 97 43.42 -12.41 -8.95
C GLY A 97 42.52 -12.34 -10.18
N CYS A 98 42.16 -11.13 -10.62
CA CYS A 98 41.59 -10.92 -11.95
C CYS A 98 42.74 -10.57 -12.91
N ASP A 99 43.52 -11.59 -13.27
CA ASP A 99 44.39 -11.57 -14.45
C ASP A 99 43.69 -12.32 -15.59
#